data_AF-A0A959ZCN1-F1
#
_entry.id   AF-A0A959ZCN1-F1
#
_cell.length_a   1.000
_cell.length_b   1.000
_cell.length_c   1.000
_cell.angle_alpha   90.00
_cell.angle_beta   90.00
_cell.angle_gamma   90.00
#
_symmetry.space_group_name_H-M   'P 1'
#
loop_
_entity.id
_entity.type
_entity.pdbx_description
1 polymer ?
#
loop_
_entity_poly.entity_id
_entity_poly.type
_entity_poly.pdbx_seq_one_letter_code
_entity_poly.pdbx_strand_id
1 'polypeptide(L)'
;MKSFSGLPDRRSSLTGHTDEGDEIWIIRSISQKLYTCQGCYDSIQVGDEHVVIQYIGRAGGTEHAHWHRRCAEEILYSQIRDLRAVSAGESSRPRLEARGRKPAGRRRRPR
;
A
#
# COMPACT_ATOMS: atom_id res chain seq x y z
N MET A 1 9.00 3.11 20.70
CA MET A 1 8.56 2.77 19.33
C MET A 1 9.66 3.22 18.37
N LYS A 2 10.23 2.34 17.54
CA LYS A 2 11.24 2.74 16.56
C LYS A 2 10.53 3.48 15.43
N SER A 3 10.66 4.81 15.40
CA SER A 3 10.23 5.63 14.28
C SER A 3 11.05 5.21 13.06
N PHE A 4 10.42 4.54 12.11
CA PHE A 4 11.05 4.20 10.84
C PHE A 4 11.26 5.51 10.05
N SER A 5 12.50 5.83 9.69
CA SER A 5 12.87 7.10 9.04
C SER A 5 13.06 7.00 7.52
N GLY A 6 12.61 5.90 6.91
CA GLY A 6 12.76 5.66 5.47
C GLY A 6 11.51 6.03 4.68
N LEU A 7 11.71 6.55 3.48
CA LEU A 7 10.65 6.83 2.52
C LEU A 7 10.82 5.87 1.34
N PRO A 8 9.72 5.40 0.72
CA PRO A 8 9.83 4.51 -0.43
C PRO A 8 10.56 5.23 -1.56
N ASP A 9 11.51 4.56 -2.18
CA ASP A 9 12.32 5.09 -3.26
C ASP A 9 12.25 4.18 -4.50
N ARG A 10 13.18 4.36 -5.45
CA ARG A 10 13.22 3.52 -6.66
C ARG A 10 13.58 2.05 -6.39
N ARG A 11 14.24 1.76 -5.26
CA ARG A 11 14.79 0.44 -4.91
C ARG A 11 14.04 -0.22 -3.77
N SER A 12 13.30 0.57 -2.99
CA SER A 12 12.61 0.13 -1.78
C SER A 12 11.14 0.55 -1.78
N SER A 13 10.32 -0.29 -1.17
CA SER A 13 8.94 0.01 -0.79
C SER A 13 8.79 -0.23 0.70
N LEU A 14 7.71 0.28 1.29
CA LEU A 14 7.41 0.01 2.69
C LEU A 14 6.24 -0.95 2.80
N THR A 15 6.24 -1.75 3.85
CA THR A 15 5.12 -2.64 4.18
C THR A 15 4.93 -2.72 5.69
N GLY A 16 3.71 -3.01 6.12
CA GLY A 16 3.33 -3.20 7.51
C GLY A 16 1.89 -3.72 7.58
N HIS A 17 1.22 -3.46 8.69
CA HIS A 17 -0.19 -3.82 8.87
C HIS A 17 -1.01 -2.66 9.42
N THR A 18 -2.28 -2.59 9.02
CA THR A 18 -3.26 -1.70 9.67
C THR A 18 -3.66 -2.22 11.05
N ASP A 19 -4.38 -1.43 11.83
CA ASP A 19 -4.92 -1.88 13.12
C ASP A 19 -5.96 -3.01 12.96
N GLU A 20 -6.68 -3.02 11.84
CA GLU A 20 -7.62 -4.08 11.44
C GLU A 20 -6.92 -5.38 11.01
N GLY A 21 -5.61 -5.33 10.79
CA GLY A 21 -4.77 -6.48 10.45
C GLY A 21 -4.65 -6.74 8.95
N ASP A 22 -4.98 -5.77 8.10
CA ASP A 22 -4.74 -5.85 6.66
C ASP A 22 -3.27 -5.55 6.36
N GLU A 23 -2.70 -6.23 5.35
CA GLU A 23 -1.34 -5.88 4.90
C GLU A 23 -1.42 -4.56 4.13
N ILE A 24 -0.53 -3.62 4.45
CA ILE A 24 -0.41 -2.35 3.74
C ILE A 24 0.96 -2.27 3.06
N TRP A 25 0.96 -1.72 1.85
CA TRP A 25 2.14 -1.52 1.03
C TRP A 25 2.19 -0.09 0.53
N ILE A 26 3.35 0.56 0.68
CA ILE A 26 3.59 1.95 0.31
C ILE A 26 4.66 1.99 -0.77
N ILE A 27 4.27 2.42 -1.97
CA ILE A 27 5.05 2.22 -3.18
C ILE A 27 5.24 3.56 -3.86
N ARG A 28 6.50 3.94 -4.11
CA ARG A 28 6.80 5.15 -4.89
C ARG A 28 6.31 4.97 -6.33
N SER A 29 5.68 6.01 -6.87
CA SER A 29 5.24 6.05 -8.26
C SER A 29 5.40 7.44 -8.87
N ILE A 30 5.34 7.52 -10.20
CA ILE A 30 5.22 8.77 -10.96
C ILE A 30 3.84 8.76 -11.60
N SER A 31 3.10 9.86 -11.43
CA SER A 31 1.74 9.99 -11.91
C SER A 31 1.67 9.98 -13.44
N GLN A 32 0.88 9.07 -14.00
CA GLN A 32 0.64 8.98 -15.45
C GLN A 32 -0.63 9.70 -15.91
N LYS A 33 -1.49 10.11 -14.98
CA LYS A 33 -2.77 10.81 -15.19
C LYS A 33 -3.15 11.55 -13.92
N LEU A 34 -4.13 12.45 -13.94
CA LEU A 34 -4.59 13.08 -12.69
C LEU A 34 -5.17 12.02 -11.73
N TYR A 35 -4.73 12.11 -10.47
CA TYR A 35 -5.31 11.36 -9.36
C TYR A 35 -5.73 12.32 -8.25
N THR A 36 -6.63 11.87 -7.37
CA THR A 36 -6.99 12.60 -6.17
C THR A 36 -6.25 12.00 -4.98
N CYS A 37 -5.57 12.84 -4.22
CA CYS A 37 -4.91 12.42 -2.97
C CYS A 37 -5.95 12.12 -1.90
N GLN A 38 -5.89 10.95 -1.27
CA GLN A 38 -6.83 10.60 -0.18
C GLN A 38 -6.56 11.30 1.17
N GLY A 39 -5.45 12.04 1.30
CA GLY A 39 -5.14 12.79 2.52
C GLY A 39 -5.67 14.22 2.52
N CYS A 40 -5.42 14.96 1.44
CA CYS A 40 -5.83 16.37 1.32
C CYS A 40 -6.97 16.59 0.29
N TYR A 41 -7.37 15.57 -0.45
CA TYR A 41 -8.37 15.65 -1.53
C TYR A 41 -8.00 16.54 -2.72
N ASP A 42 -6.79 17.12 -2.73
CA ASP A 42 -6.26 17.82 -3.90
C ASP A 42 -5.77 16.85 -4.98
N SER A 43 -5.61 17.39 -6.18
CA SER A 43 -5.07 16.69 -7.34
C SER A 43 -3.58 16.42 -7.22
N ILE A 44 -3.17 15.20 -7.56
CA ILE A 44 -1.80 14.81 -7.92
C ILE A 44 -1.66 15.00 -9.44
N GLN A 45 -0.79 15.91 -9.88
CA GLN A 45 -0.67 16.24 -11.30
C GLN A 45 0.06 15.15 -12.07
N VAL A 46 -0.03 15.18 -13.40
CA VAL A 46 0.72 14.27 -14.27
C VAL A 46 2.22 14.59 -14.15
N GLY A 47 3.04 13.55 -14.00
CA GLY A 47 4.48 13.69 -13.79
C GLY A 47 4.90 13.83 -12.32
N ASP A 48 3.96 14.08 -11.41
CA ASP A 48 4.27 14.22 -9.99
C ASP A 48 4.71 12.88 -9.37
N GLU A 49 5.73 12.96 -8.53
CA GLU A 49 6.07 11.88 -7.61
C GLU A 49 5.01 11.77 -6.53
N HIS A 50 4.50 10.56 -6.33
CA HIS A 50 3.50 10.27 -5.32
C HIS A 50 3.70 8.85 -4.79
N VAL A 51 2.92 8.46 -3.79
CA VAL A 51 2.89 7.09 -3.29
C VAL A 51 1.56 6.44 -3.60
N VAL A 52 1.62 5.18 -4.03
CA VAL A 52 0.47 4.30 -4.14
C VAL A 52 0.44 3.44 -2.88
N ILE A 53 -0.67 3.52 -2.17
CA ILE A 53 -0.96 2.69 -1.01
C ILE A 53 -1.79 1.51 -1.49
N GLN A 54 -1.31 0.29 -1.31
CA GLN A 54 -2.02 -0.93 -1.64
C GLN A 54 -2.35 -1.68 -0.35
N TYR A 55 -3.63 -1.91 -0.11
CA TYR A 55 -4.16 -2.74 0.96
C TYR A 55 -4.40 -4.15 0.44
N ILE A 56 -4.11 -5.14 1.28
CA ILE A 56 -4.42 -6.54 1.07
C ILE A 56 -5.27 -6.99 2.24
N GLY A 57 -6.55 -7.18 1.95
CA GLY A 57 -7.53 -7.51 2.98
C GLY A 57 -7.24 -8.86 3.61
N ARG A 58 -7.38 -8.96 4.93
CA ARG A 58 -7.30 -10.24 5.64
C ARG A 58 -8.33 -11.24 5.12
N ALA A 59 -9.47 -10.79 4.62
CA ALA A 59 -10.50 -11.65 3.99
C ALA A 59 -10.18 -12.01 2.52
N GLY A 60 -9.10 -11.46 1.95
CA GLY A 60 -8.78 -11.50 0.52
C GLY A 60 -9.23 -10.22 -0.19
N GLY A 61 -8.73 -10.03 -1.41
CA GLY A 61 -8.91 -8.80 -2.18
C GLY A 61 -7.77 -7.81 -2.00
N THR A 62 -7.71 -6.85 -2.92
CA THR A 62 -6.70 -5.79 -2.93
C THR A 62 -7.34 -4.47 -3.32
N GLU A 63 -7.04 -3.41 -2.58
CA GLU A 63 -7.52 -2.05 -2.87
C GLU A 63 -6.34 -1.09 -2.91
N HIS A 64 -6.36 -0.07 -3.76
CA HIS A 64 -5.32 0.95 -3.76
C HIS A 64 -5.85 2.37 -3.72
N ALA A 65 -5.01 3.26 -3.21
CA ALA A 65 -5.23 4.69 -3.17
C ALA A 65 -3.97 5.46 -3.54
N HIS A 66 -4.15 6.63 -4.13
CA HIS A 66 -3.07 7.54 -4.47
C HIS A 66 -2.93 8.63 -3.41
N TRP A 67 -1.70 8.90 -3.00
CA TRP A 67 -1.41 9.89 -1.98
C TRP A 67 -0.21 10.73 -2.39
N HIS A 68 -0.29 12.04 -2.12
CA HIS A 68 0.93 12.83 -2.01
C HIS A 68 1.85 12.18 -0.98
N ARG A 69 3.14 12.17 -1.27
CA ARG A 69 4.15 11.61 -0.39
C ARG A 69 4.07 12.18 1.02
N ARG A 70 4.02 13.51 1.12
CA ARG A 70 3.88 14.24 2.40
C ARG A 70 2.59 13.88 3.15
N CYS A 71 1.45 13.81 2.47
CA CYS A 71 0.18 13.45 3.12
C CYS A 71 0.22 12.03 3.70
N ALA A 72 0.83 11.08 2.99
CA ALA A 72 0.97 9.72 3.50
C ALA A 72 1.88 9.67 4.73
N GLU A 73 3.00 10.40 4.72
CA GLU A 73 3.92 10.47 5.87
C GLU A 73 3.26 11.08 7.11
N GLU A 74 2.56 12.21 6.95
CA GLU A 74 1.96 12.95 8.06
C GLU A 74 0.72 12.26 8.64
N ILE A 75 -0.10 11.63 7.79
CA ILE A 75 -1.41 11.10 8.19
C ILE A 75 -1.36 9.58 8.37
N LEU A 76 -0.77 8.84 7.42
CA LEU A 76 -0.94 7.39 7.33
C LEU A 76 0.15 6.63 8.08
N TYR A 77 1.42 7.04 7.97
CA TYR A 77 2.56 6.22 8.45
C TYR A 77 2.51 5.97 9.97
N SER A 78 1.97 6.92 10.74
CA SER A 78 1.80 6.81 12.18
C SER A 78 0.79 5.73 12.61
N GLN A 79 -0.09 5.31 11.69
CA GLN A 79 -1.14 4.31 11.91
C GLN A 79 -0.70 2.90 11.50
N ILE A 80 0.51 2.75 10.94
CA ILE A 80 0.99 1.46 10.42
C ILE A 80 1.83 0.75 11.47
N ARG A 81 1.42 -0.48 11.79
CA ARG A 81 2.18 -1.38 12.66
C ARG A 81 3.26 -2.11 11.87
N ASP A 82 4.39 -2.35 12.53
CA ASP A 82 5.53 -3.10 11.99
C ASP A 82 6.05 -2.58 10.64
N LEU A 83 5.98 -1.25 10.44
CA LEU A 83 6.42 -0.59 9.22
C LEU A 83 7.92 -0.89 8.97
N ARG A 84 8.22 -1.46 7.81
CA ARG A 84 9.58 -1.84 7.40
C ARG A 84 9.79 -1.62 5.90
N ALA A 85 11.03 -1.34 5.52
CA ALA A 85 11.44 -1.36 4.13
C ALA A 85 11.61 -2.79 3.60
N VAL A 86 11.24 -2.97 2.34
CA VAL A 86 11.41 -4.17 1.52
C VAL A 86 11.89 -3.76 0.13
N SER A 87 12.41 -4.71 -0.65
CA SER A 87 12.80 -4.40 -2.04
C SER A 87 11.58 -4.02 -2.87
N ALA A 88 11.73 -3.06 -3.79
CA ALA A 88 10.66 -2.65 -4.69
C ALA A 88 10.17 -3.79 -5.60
N GLY A 89 10.97 -4.84 -5.80
CA GLY A 89 10.53 -6.03 -6.52
C GLY A 89 9.39 -6.78 -5.80
N GLU A 90 9.36 -6.74 -4.46
CA GLU A 90 8.33 -7.41 -3.65
C GLU A 90 6.95 -6.74 -3.78
N SER A 91 6.93 -5.44 -4.06
CA SER A 91 5.70 -4.66 -4.20
C SER A 91 5.15 -4.62 -5.63
N SER A 92 5.61 -5.51 -6.51
CA SER A 92 5.07 -5.57 -7.87
C SER A 92 3.59 -5.97 -7.87
N ARG A 93 2.80 -5.35 -8.75
CA ARG A 93 1.37 -5.59 -8.87
C ARG A 93 0.99 -7.09 -8.94
N PRO A 94 1.65 -7.95 -9.76
CA PRO A 94 1.33 -9.37 -9.78
C PRO A 94 1.55 -10.07 -8.43
N ARG A 95 2.56 -9.65 -7.65
CA ARG A 95 2.84 -10.23 -6.32
C ARG A 95 1.79 -9.79 -5.29
N LEU A 96 1.42 -8.52 -5.30
CA LEU A 96 0.40 -7.99 -4.39
C LEU A 96 -0.97 -8.57 -4.70
N GLU A 97 -1.34 -8.69 -5.98
CA GLU A 97 -2.56 -9.38 -6.40
C GLU A 97 -2.53 -10.86 -5.97
N ALA A 98 -1.40 -11.56 -6.14
CA ALA A 98 -1.27 -12.95 -5.71
C ALA A 98 -1.42 -13.12 -4.18
N ARG A 99 -0.94 -12.17 -3.38
CA ARG A 99 -1.15 -12.15 -1.92
C ARG A 99 -2.62 -11.93 -1.54
N GLY A 100 -3.32 -11.07 -2.26
CA GLY A 100 -4.77 -10.86 -2.07
C GLY A 100 -5.64 -12.02 -2.56
N ARG A 101 -5.10 -12.97 -3.32
CA ARG A 101 -5.81 -14.20 -3.67
C ARG A 101 -5.85 -15.12 -2.46
N LYS A 102 -6.96 -15.10 -1.74
CA LYS A 102 -7.34 -16.28 -0.95
C LYS A 102 -7.89 -17.36 -1.89
N PRO A 103 -7.49 -18.64 -1.72
CA PRO A 103 -8.21 -19.71 -2.40
C PRO A 103 -9.67 -19.61 -1.98
N ALA A 104 -10.59 -19.55 -2.96
CA ALA A 104 -12.01 -19.63 -2.72
C ALA A 104 -12.22 -20.82 -1.78
N GLY A 105 -12.70 -20.56 -0.56
CA GLY A 105 -12.75 -21.57 0.49
C GLY A 105 -13.31 -22.85 -0.10
N ARG A 106 -12.59 -23.97 0.05
CA ARG A 106 -13.12 -25.29 -0.28
C ARG A 106 -14.51 -25.32 0.30
N ARG A 107 -15.55 -25.25 -0.55
CA ARG A 107 -16.92 -25.52 -0.12
C ARG A 107 -16.83 -26.89 0.53
N ARG A 108 -16.92 -26.96 1.86
CA ARG A 108 -17.03 -28.24 2.56
C ARG A 108 -18.31 -28.84 2.00
N ARG A 109 -18.18 -29.80 1.08
CA ARG A 109 -19.33 -30.57 0.62
C ARG A 109 -19.95 -31.19 1.88
N PRO A 110 -21.23 -30.94 2.18
CA PRO A 110 -21.91 -31.71 3.22
C PRO A 110 -21.82 -33.18 2.82
N ARG A 111 -21.49 -34.02 3.79
CA ARG A 111 -21.38 -35.47 3.65
C ARG A 111 -22.78 -36.08 3.68
#